data_AF-A0A952PQL1-F1
#
_entry.id   AF-A0A952PQL1-F1
#
_cell.length_a   1.000
_cell.length_b   1.000
_cell.length_c   1.000
_cell.angle_alpha   90.00
_cell.angle_beta   90.00
_cell.angle_gamma   90.00
#
_symmetry.space_group_name_H-M   'P 1'
#
loop_
_entity.id
_entity.type
_entity.pdbx_description
1 polymer ?
#
loop_
_entity_poly.entity_id
_entity_poly.type
_entity_poly.pdbx_seq_one_letter_code
_entity_poly.pdbx_strand_id
1 'polypeptide(L)'
;MDTIYRQSTFAVNATRCGSLKRTTRRNIVLLLSTVASLLGCAGADAQSLKPEAPTPLRPGINRGLVDALVGPQYWTFMAQPGENKVHVTFSAMGIYGSAPRTSVTFTMSDPGNTWHTSKVITSQGTPIDATFDGTLKKPTKVIVTVAPPTNALLRVGGNYEIEVTGAVSFLPSSAPTTPIVGVYKQLAGYTKPLGDCKFTSDGKVVTTSGASGDWKIFDEETQTYIVNIDGEQRHSLKFVPGRGLIDNDIIIYQQLR
;
A
#
# COMPACT_ATOMS: atom_id res chain seq x y z
N MET A 1 49.88 -0.86 -67.05
CA MET A 1 49.04 -0.21 -66.03
C MET A 1 49.91 0.09 -64.83
N ASP A 2 50.97 0.87 -65.01
CA ASP A 2 51.03 2.33 -65.17
C ASP A 2 50.83 3.05 -63.83
N THR A 3 51.87 3.57 -63.15
CA THR A 3 52.74 4.75 -63.39
C THR A 3 52.35 5.88 -62.38
N ILE A 4 53.38 6.57 -61.86
CA ILE A 4 53.43 7.97 -61.36
C ILE A 4 53.22 8.18 -59.83
N TYR A 5 54.27 8.41 -59.01
CA TYR A 5 55.05 9.66 -58.75
C TYR A 5 54.28 10.80 -58.04
N ARG A 6 54.63 11.12 -56.77
CA ARG A 6 55.23 12.43 -56.38
C ARG A 6 55.35 12.62 -54.87
N GLN A 7 56.54 13.15 -54.53
CA GLN A 7 56.96 13.72 -53.25
C GLN A 7 56.23 15.02 -52.92
N SER A 8 56.19 15.36 -51.62
CA SER A 8 56.41 16.72 -51.16
C SER A 8 56.96 16.74 -49.72
N THR A 9 58.27 16.95 -49.65
CA THR A 9 59.03 17.40 -48.48
C THR A 9 58.72 18.88 -48.24
N PHE A 10 58.52 19.29 -46.98
CA PHE A 10 58.90 20.63 -46.54
C PHE A 10 59.40 20.55 -45.08
N ALA A 11 60.62 21.02 -44.90
CA ALA A 11 61.33 21.15 -43.64
C ALA A 11 61.16 22.58 -43.08
N VAL A 12 61.81 22.80 -41.93
CA VAL A 12 62.20 24.11 -41.35
C VAL A 12 61.06 24.72 -40.47
N ASN A 13 61.21 25.11 -39.19
CA ASN A 13 62.33 25.76 -38.52
C ASN A 13 62.27 25.66 -36.98
N ALA A 14 63.40 25.97 -36.37
CA ALA A 14 63.71 25.94 -34.95
C ALA A 14 63.01 27.00 -34.06
N THR A 15 63.24 26.83 -32.74
CA THR A 15 63.60 27.83 -31.71
C THR A 15 62.60 28.12 -30.58
N ARG A 16 63.18 28.19 -29.36
CA ARG A 16 62.74 28.85 -28.10
C ARG A 16 61.85 28.01 -27.18
N CYS A 17 62.33 27.52 -26.04
CA CYS A 17 62.86 28.22 -24.85
C CYS A 17 61.93 29.36 -24.39
N GLY A 18 61.11 29.07 -23.38
CA GLY A 18 60.20 30.05 -22.79
C GLY A 18 59.35 29.44 -21.68
N SER A 19 59.96 29.22 -20.53
CA SER A 19 59.25 29.10 -19.26
C SER A 19 58.41 30.35 -19.03
N LEU A 20 57.09 30.19 -18.87
CA LEU A 20 56.23 31.22 -18.29
C LEU A 20 55.07 30.55 -17.55
N LYS A 21 55.21 30.55 -16.23
CA LYS A 21 54.17 30.24 -15.25
C LYS A 21 52.93 31.10 -15.54
N ARG A 22 51.78 30.47 -15.79
CA ARG A 22 50.47 31.08 -15.58
C ARG A 22 49.53 30.09 -14.90
N THR A 23 49.37 30.33 -13.61
CA THR A 23 48.29 29.84 -12.77
C THR A 23 46.97 30.40 -13.31
N THR A 24 46.17 29.55 -13.96
CA THR A 24 44.81 29.93 -14.39
C THR A 24 43.83 28.93 -13.83
N ARG A 25 43.11 29.37 -12.79
CA ARG A 25 41.89 28.75 -12.28
C ARG A 25 40.93 28.54 -13.45
N ARG A 26 40.54 27.29 -13.70
CA ARG A 26 39.37 26.97 -14.52
C ARG A 26 38.41 26.14 -13.68
N ASN A 27 37.30 26.79 -13.36
CA ASN A 27 36.09 26.19 -12.79
C ASN A 27 35.64 25.03 -13.69
N ILE A 28 35.71 23.81 -13.17
CA ILE A 28 35.02 22.68 -13.75
C ILE A 28 33.67 22.60 -13.03
N VAL A 29 32.68 23.21 -13.67
CA VAL A 29 31.27 22.91 -13.43
C VAL A 29 31.05 21.51 -14.00
N LEU A 30 31.05 20.50 -13.13
CA LEU A 30 30.54 19.17 -13.47
C LEU A 30 29.21 19.01 -12.73
N LEU A 31 28.15 19.37 -13.44
CA LEU A 31 26.79 18.92 -13.17
C LEU A 31 26.82 17.38 -13.19
N LEU A 32 26.74 16.75 -12.02
CA LEU A 32 26.23 15.38 -11.90
C LEU A 32 24.84 15.43 -11.28
N SER A 33 23.87 15.43 -12.18
CA SER A 33 22.53 14.95 -11.97
C SER A 33 22.54 13.51 -11.44
N THR A 34 22.02 13.29 -10.24
CA THR A 34 21.40 12.01 -9.87
C THR A 34 20.26 12.31 -8.92
N VAL A 35 19.11 12.61 -9.54
CA VAL A 35 17.80 12.50 -8.90
C VAL A 35 17.57 11.01 -8.66
N ALA A 36 17.86 10.55 -7.44
CA ALA A 36 17.43 9.24 -6.99
C ALA A 36 15.98 9.37 -6.53
N SER A 37 15.06 9.36 -7.50
CA SER A 37 13.64 9.11 -7.23
C SER A 37 13.51 7.67 -6.74
N LEU A 38 13.57 7.48 -5.43
CA LEU A 38 13.07 6.28 -4.78
C LEU A 38 11.55 6.24 -5.00
N LEU A 39 11.15 5.66 -6.13
CA LEU A 39 9.83 5.05 -6.28
C LEU A 39 9.80 3.88 -5.29
N GLY A 40 9.45 4.20 -4.04
CA GLY A 40 9.09 3.19 -3.07
C GLY A 40 7.83 2.51 -3.58
N CYS A 41 7.95 1.25 -3.98
CA CYS A 41 6.81 0.35 -4.14
C CYS A 41 6.05 0.37 -2.81
N ALA A 42 4.88 1.00 -2.79
CA ALA A 42 4.00 1.07 -1.64
C ALA A 42 3.30 -0.29 -1.46
N GLY A 43 4.01 -1.31 -0.99
CA GLY A 43 3.42 -2.64 -0.78
C GLY A 43 2.39 -2.59 0.36
N ALA A 44 1.09 -2.57 0.07
CA ALA A 44 0.01 -2.30 1.04
C ALA A 44 0.19 -3.01 2.40
N ASP A 45 0.29 -2.25 3.50
CA ASP A 45 0.14 -2.86 4.82
C ASP A 45 -1.33 -3.25 5.02
N ALA A 46 -1.55 -4.45 5.55
CA ALA A 46 -2.87 -4.90 5.90
C ALA A 46 -3.48 -3.98 6.98
N GLN A 47 -4.71 -3.51 6.76
CA GLN A 47 -5.49 -2.75 7.74
C GLN A 47 -5.67 -3.54 9.04
N SER A 48 -5.32 -2.95 10.19
CA SER A 48 -5.44 -3.62 11.48
C SER A 48 -6.87 -3.58 12.00
N LEU A 49 -7.32 -4.70 12.57
CA LEU A 49 -8.59 -4.81 13.31
C LEU A 49 -8.39 -4.73 14.83
N LYS A 50 -7.14 -4.51 15.28
CA LYS A 50 -6.75 -4.53 16.69
C LYS A 50 -6.45 -3.10 17.14
N PRO A 51 -7.21 -2.52 18.09
CA PRO A 51 -6.98 -1.16 18.57
C PRO A 51 -5.61 -0.99 19.24
N GLU A 52 -5.09 -2.04 19.87
CA GLU A 52 -3.79 -2.08 20.54
C GLU A 52 -2.60 -2.15 19.57
N ALA A 53 -2.84 -2.58 18.32
CA ALA A 53 -1.82 -2.76 17.30
C ALA A 53 -2.27 -2.13 15.96
N PRO A 54 -2.47 -0.80 15.91
CA PRO A 54 -2.91 -0.11 14.69
C PRO A 54 -1.82 -0.14 13.60
N THR A 55 -2.25 -0.20 12.34
CA THR A 55 -1.33 -0.22 11.19
C THR A 55 -0.72 1.16 10.97
N PRO A 56 0.62 1.30 10.88
CA PRO A 56 1.25 2.56 10.52
C PRO A 56 0.78 3.06 9.15
N LEU A 57 0.33 4.31 9.08
CA LEU A 57 0.14 5.00 7.81
C LEU A 57 1.50 5.25 7.15
N ARG A 58 1.45 5.45 5.85
CA ARG A 58 2.60 5.74 4.99
C ARG A 58 2.44 7.09 4.30
N PRO A 59 3.55 7.67 3.78
CA PRO A 59 3.46 8.82 2.90
C PRO A 59 2.52 8.54 1.72
N GLY A 60 1.65 9.51 1.40
CA GLY A 60 0.68 9.41 0.31
C GLY A 60 -0.64 8.75 0.72
N ILE A 61 -1.33 8.18 -0.27
CA ILE A 61 -2.68 7.63 -0.12
C ILE A 61 -2.61 6.21 0.46
N ASN A 62 -3.23 6.01 1.63
CA ASN A 62 -3.42 4.72 2.28
C ASN A 62 -4.85 4.25 2.02
N ARG A 63 -5.02 3.04 1.48
CA ARG A 63 -6.32 2.52 1.06
C ARG A 63 -6.78 1.40 1.98
N GLY A 64 -8.10 1.29 2.18
CA GLY A 64 -8.69 0.17 2.88
C GLY A 64 -10.12 -0.10 2.45
N LEU A 65 -10.66 -1.23 2.92
CA LEU A 65 -12.04 -1.62 2.72
C LEU A 65 -12.71 -1.80 4.08
N VAL A 66 -13.71 -0.98 4.38
CA VAL A 66 -14.52 -1.12 5.59
C VAL A 66 -15.80 -1.90 5.31
N ASP A 67 -16.17 -2.79 6.24
CA ASP A 67 -17.29 -3.71 6.09
C ASP A 67 -17.97 -3.95 7.45
N ALA A 68 -19.31 -3.87 7.47
CA ALA A 68 -20.11 -3.98 8.69
C ALA A 68 -19.97 -5.31 9.45
N LEU A 69 -19.54 -6.39 8.79
CA LEU A 69 -19.34 -7.69 9.43
C LEU A 69 -17.92 -7.90 9.93
N VAL A 70 -16.98 -7.03 9.57
CA VAL A 70 -15.56 -7.15 9.96
C VAL A 70 -15.29 -6.40 11.27
N GLY A 71 -15.86 -5.21 11.40
CA GLY A 71 -15.66 -4.30 12.53
C GLY A 71 -14.74 -3.12 12.21
N PRO A 72 -14.42 -2.29 13.22
CA PRO A 72 -13.58 -1.11 13.06
C PRO A 72 -12.15 -1.45 12.65
N GLN A 73 -11.53 -0.53 11.93
CA GLN A 73 -10.15 -0.61 11.48
C GLN A 73 -9.32 0.51 12.09
N TYR A 74 -8.05 0.23 12.37
CA TYR A 74 -7.18 1.10 13.14
C TYR A 74 -5.89 1.38 12.40
N TRP A 75 -5.65 2.67 12.15
CA TRP A 75 -4.41 3.17 11.58
C TRP A 75 -3.71 4.10 12.57
N THR A 76 -2.41 4.31 12.40
CA THR A 76 -1.66 5.24 13.25
C THR A 76 -0.61 6.02 12.50
N PHE A 77 -0.37 7.24 12.93
CA PHE A 77 0.77 8.05 12.50
C PHE A 77 1.25 8.92 13.66
N MET A 78 2.42 9.55 13.49
CA MET A 78 2.93 10.49 14.47
C MET A 78 2.78 11.91 13.94
N ALA A 79 1.87 12.66 14.54
CA ALA A 79 1.67 14.06 14.22
C ALA A 79 2.71 14.90 14.97
N GLN A 80 3.45 15.73 14.25
CA GLN A 80 4.50 16.60 14.80
C GLN A 80 3.92 17.97 15.17
N PRO A 81 4.64 18.77 15.98
CA PRO A 81 4.25 20.14 16.24
C PRO A 81 4.11 20.94 14.93
N GLY A 82 2.99 21.63 14.78
CA GLY A 82 2.64 22.35 13.56
C GLY A 82 1.26 21.96 13.00
N GLU A 83 0.97 22.45 11.80
CA GLU A 83 -0.24 22.13 11.06
C GLU A 83 -0.15 20.71 10.47
N ASN A 84 -1.19 19.93 10.69
CA ASN A 84 -1.38 18.60 10.13
C ASN A 84 -2.79 18.51 9.57
N LYS A 85 -2.93 17.76 8.47
CA LYS A 85 -4.22 17.52 7.82
C LYS A 85 -4.38 16.05 7.56
N VAL A 86 -5.55 15.53 7.88
CA VAL A 86 -5.95 14.16 7.52
C VAL A 86 -7.12 14.29 6.56
N HIS A 87 -6.86 14.03 5.28
CA HIS A 87 -7.87 13.93 4.24
C HIS A 87 -8.36 12.48 4.18
N VAL A 88 -9.67 12.30 4.17
CA VAL A 88 -10.29 10.99 4.04
C VAL A 88 -11.34 11.01 2.94
N THR A 89 -11.41 9.93 2.18
CA THR A 89 -12.40 9.73 1.12
C THR A 89 -13.12 8.42 1.39
N PHE A 90 -14.43 8.38 1.17
CA PHE A 90 -15.22 7.15 1.28
C PHE A 90 -16.17 6.97 0.10
N SER A 91 -16.18 5.77 -0.49
CA SER A 91 -17.12 5.37 -1.52
C SER A 91 -17.81 4.06 -1.14
N ALA A 92 -19.15 4.12 -1.00
CA ALA A 92 -19.96 2.96 -0.67
C ALA A 92 -19.93 1.92 -1.81
N MET A 93 -19.80 0.64 -1.47
CA MET A 93 -19.85 -0.43 -2.46
C MET A 93 -21.28 -0.80 -2.84
N GLY A 94 -21.47 -1.08 -4.13
CA GLY A 94 -22.71 -1.59 -4.68
C GLY A 94 -23.05 -3.00 -4.22
N ILE A 95 -24.34 -3.27 -4.07
CA ILE A 95 -24.91 -4.60 -4.10
C ILE A 95 -25.85 -4.64 -5.32
N TYR A 96 -25.63 -5.59 -6.24
CA TYR A 96 -26.40 -5.74 -7.48
C TYR A 96 -26.48 -4.47 -8.36
N GLY A 97 -25.35 -3.76 -8.53
CA GLY A 97 -25.28 -2.57 -9.38
C GLY A 97 -25.85 -1.29 -8.77
N SER A 98 -26.32 -1.33 -7.51
CA SER A 98 -26.76 -0.14 -6.76
C SER A 98 -26.05 -0.05 -5.41
N ALA A 99 -25.48 1.11 -5.10
CA ALA A 99 -24.85 1.33 -3.79
C ALA A 99 -25.89 1.81 -2.77
N PRO A 100 -26.15 1.07 -1.68
CA PRO A 100 -26.99 1.58 -0.61
C PRO A 100 -26.30 2.77 0.05
N ARG A 101 -27.11 3.72 0.53
CA ARG A 101 -26.61 4.85 1.32
C ARG A 101 -25.93 4.31 2.58
N THR A 102 -24.62 4.46 2.65
CA THR A 102 -23.76 3.85 3.67
C THR A 102 -22.97 4.94 4.38
N SER A 103 -22.94 4.90 5.71
CA SER A 103 -22.25 5.87 6.55
C SER A 103 -21.08 5.23 7.29
N VAL A 104 -19.90 5.80 7.17
CA VAL A 104 -18.68 5.38 7.88
C VAL A 104 -18.25 6.49 8.82
N THR A 105 -17.81 6.13 10.01
CA THR A 105 -17.29 7.10 10.99
C THR A 105 -15.78 7.04 11.01
N PHE A 106 -15.14 8.16 10.72
CA PHE A 106 -13.71 8.36 10.93
C PHE A 106 -13.52 9.08 12.25
N THR A 107 -12.73 8.49 13.15
CA THR A 107 -12.42 9.07 14.46
C THR A 107 -10.91 9.20 14.61
N MET A 108 -10.45 10.41 14.90
CA MET A 108 -9.07 10.69 15.30
C MET A 108 -9.02 10.69 16.82
N SER A 109 -8.03 10.02 17.42
CA SER A 109 -7.83 9.97 18.87
C SER A 109 -6.36 9.80 19.23
N ASP A 110 -5.98 10.07 20.48
CA ASP A 110 -4.71 9.60 21.05
C ASP A 110 -4.81 8.14 21.55
N PRO A 111 -3.68 7.47 21.83
CA PRO A 111 -3.69 6.10 22.35
C PRO A 111 -4.44 5.93 23.67
N GLY A 112 -4.52 6.98 24.50
CA GLY A 112 -5.28 6.97 25.74
C GLY A 112 -6.76 7.29 25.56
N ASN A 113 -7.21 7.63 24.35
CA ASN A 113 -8.54 8.15 24.04
C ASN A 113 -8.96 9.33 24.95
N THR A 114 -7.97 10.15 25.35
CA THR A 114 -8.17 11.34 26.17
C THR A 114 -8.75 12.50 25.36
N TRP A 115 -8.49 12.52 24.06
CA TRP A 115 -9.19 13.35 23.09
C TRP A 115 -9.64 12.52 21.90
N HIS A 116 -10.75 12.91 21.32
CA HIS A 116 -11.19 12.37 20.04
C HIS A 116 -12.00 13.39 19.25
N THR A 117 -11.97 13.27 17.93
CA THR A 117 -12.85 14.00 17.02
C THR A 117 -13.31 13.07 15.92
N SER A 118 -14.58 13.17 15.54
CA SER A 118 -15.21 12.25 14.60
C SER A 118 -15.89 12.99 13.46
N LYS A 119 -15.82 12.42 12.25
CA LYS A 119 -16.65 12.81 11.11
C LYS A 119 -17.35 11.59 10.56
N VAL A 120 -18.65 11.72 10.31
CA VAL A 120 -19.45 10.70 9.65
C VAL A 120 -19.54 11.07 8.17
N ILE A 121 -19.08 10.18 7.30
CA ILE A 121 -19.14 10.34 5.85
C ILE A 121 -20.19 9.39 5.31
N THR A 122 -21.14 9.91 4.53
CA THR A 122 -22.22 9.11 3.96
C THR A 122 -22.13 9.13 2.44
N SER A 123 -21.94 7.96 1.83
CA SER A 123 -21.81 7.79 0.38
C SER A 123 -22.94 6.90 -0.16
N GLN A 124 -23.30 7.09 -1.43
CA GLN A 124 -24.20 6.24 -2.20
C GLN A 124 -23.53 5.83 -3.54
N GLY A 125 -22.28 5.36 -3.46
CA GLY A 125 -21.50 4.88 -4.61
C GLY A 125 -20.56 5.91 -5.21
N THR A 126 -20.77 7.20 -4.94
CA THR A 126 -19.84 8.27 -5.30
C THR A 126 -18.86 8.52 -4.14
N PRO A 127 -17.56 8.73 -4.42
CA PRO A 127 -16.60 9.15 -3.41
C PRO A 127 -17.03 10.46 -2.74
N ILE A 128 -16.93 10.53 -1.41
CA ILE A 128 -17.19 11.72 -0.60
C ILE A 128 -15.98 11.97 0.29
N ASP A 129 -15.53 13.22 0.32
CA ASP A 129 -14.33 13.66 1.02
C ASP A 129 -14.64 14.35 2.36
N ALA A 130 -13.71 14.25 3.29
CA ALA A 130 -13.68 15.08 4.49
C ALA A 130 -12.24 15.31 4.95
N THR A 131 -11.98 16.49 5.52
CA THR A 131 -10.66 16.84 6.06
C THR A 131 -10.74 17.08 7.57
N PHE A 132 -9.78 16.53 8.31
CA PHE A 132 -9.52 16.91 9.69
C PHE A 132 -8.31 17.84 9.70
N ASP A 133 -8.53 19.10 10.08
CA ASP A 133 -7.46 20.06 10.29
C ASP A 133 -7.06 20.04 11.76
N GLY A 134 -5.75 19.95 12.01
CA GLY A 134 -5.18 19.93 13.35
C GLY A 134 -3.95 20.82 13.43
N THR A 135 -3.81 21.51 14.56
CA THR A 135 -2.56 22.20 14.92
C THR A 135 -2.11 21.67 16.27
N LEU A 136 -0.98 20.98 16.30
CA LEU A 136 -0.47 20.37 17.52
C LEU A 136 0.71 21.15 18.08
N LYS A 137 0.78 21.23 19.41
CA LYS A 137 1.88 21.89 20.13
C LYS A 137 3.00 20.93 20.50
N LYS A 138 2.73 19.62 20.49
CA LYS A 138 3.64 18.55 20.90
C LYS A 138 3.49 17.36 19.97
N PRO A 139 4.56 16.57 19.74
CA PRO A 139 4.46 15.32 19.01
C PRO A 139 3.40 14.43 19.66
N THR A 140 2.42 13.98 18.88
CA THR A 140 1.30 13.18 19.35
C THR A 140 1.11 11.99 18.43
N LYS A 141 1.10 10.79 18.99
CA LYS A 141 0.66 9.61 18.26
C LYS A 141 -0.84 9.74 18.04
N VAL A 142 -1.28 9.65 16.80
CA VAL A 142 -2.70 9.70 16.44
C VAL A 142 -3.13 8.30 15.99
N ILE A 143 -4.30 7.88 16.44
CA ILE A 143 -5.00 6.69 15.98
C ILE A 143 -6.20 7.15 15.15
N VAL A 144 -6.25 6.67 13.91
CA VAL A 144 -7.38 6.84 13.01
C VAL A 144 -8.22 5.58 13.06
N THR A 145 -9.42 5.68 13.62
CA THR A 145 -10.40 4.60 13.64
C THR A 145 -11.37 4.80 12.49
N VAL A 146 -11.54 3.76 11.67
CA VAL A 146 -12.55 3.72 10.59
C VAL A 146 -13.60 2.70 10.99
N ALA A 147 -14.74 3.19 11.48
CA ALA A 147 -15.83 2.35 11.98
C ALA A 147 -16.92 2.15 10.91
N PRO A 148 -17.32 0.89 10.63
CA PRO A 148 -18.43 0.61 9.72
C PRO A 148 -19.78 1.08 10.30
N PRO A 149 -20.84 1.07 9.49
CA PRO A 149 -22.20 1.22 10.00
C PRO A 149 -22.52 0.13 11.03
N THR A 150 -23.06 0.52 12.19
CA THR A 150 -23.25 -0.38 13.35
C THR A 150 -24.47 -1.30 13.25
N ASN A 151 -25.42 -1.03 12.34
CA ASN A 151 -26.76 -1.66 12.37
C ASN A 151 -27.12 -2.37 11.06
N ALA A 152 -26.14 -2.79 10.28
CA ALA A 152 -26.43 -3.35 8.97
C ALA A 152 -26.74 -4.85 9.06
N LEU A 153 -28.03 -5.19 8.91
CA LEU A 153 -28.48 -6.58 8.66
C LEU A 153 -27.93 -7.13 7.33
N LEU A 154 -27.53 -6.22 6.43
CA LEU A 154 -26.90 -6.51 5.15
C LEU A 154 -25.41 -6.18 5.24
N ARG A 155 -24.57 -6.97 4.56
CA ARG A 155 -23.15 -6.65 4.41
C ARG A 155 -23.00 -5.37 3.58
N VAL A 156 -22.81 -4.24 4.26
CA VAL A 156 -22.58 -2.92 3.65
C VAL A 156 -21.22 -2.38 4.08
N GLY A 157 -20.68 -1.47 3.29
CA GLY A 157 -19.33 -0.97 3.47
C GLY A 157 -18.86 -0.25 2.23
N GLY A 158 -17.55 -0.10 2.10
CA GLY A 158 -16.99 0.57 0.96
C GLY A 158 -15.49 0.76 1.03
N ASN A 159 -14.94 1.27 -0.06
CA ASN A 159 -13.55 1.65 -0.12
C ASN A 159 -13.36 2.98 0.59
N TYR A 160 -12.27 3.12 1.31
CA TYR A 160 -11.84 4.41 1.82
C TYR A 160 -10.37 4.66 1.53
N GLU A 161 -10.04 5.93 1.51
CA GLU A 161 -8.67 6.43 1.37
C GLU A 161 -8.36 7.38 2.53
N ILE A 162 -7.13 7.34 3.02
CA ILE A 162 -6.59 8.22 4.05
C ILE A 162 -5.28 8.79 3.54
N GLU A 163 -5.20 10.11 3.47
CA GLU A 163 -3.97 10.83 3.18
C GLU A 163 -3.67 11.79 4.34
N VAL A 164 -2.43 11.73 4.82
CA VAL A 164 -1.96 12.59 5.91
C VAL A 164 -0.85 13.49 5.40
N THR A 165 -1.02 14.79 5.57
CA THR A 165 -0.08 15.83 5.10
C THR A 165 0.25 16.84 6.20
N GLY A 166 1.29 17.65 5.95
CA GLY A 166 1.77 18.67 6.88
C GLY A 166 2.90 18.16 7.80
N ALA A 167 2.92 18.65 9.03
CA ALA A 167 3.90 18.29 10.05
C ALA A 167 3.61 16.88 10.60
N VAL A 168 4.01 15.85 9.87
CA VAL A 168 3.80 14.44 10.24
C VAL A 168 5.03 13.60 9.97
N SER A 169 5.17 12.52 10.74
CA SER A 169 6.17 11.48 10.54
C SER A 169 5.51 10.12 10.58
N PHE A 170 5.93 9.24 9.69
CA PHE A 170 5.39 7.90 9.58
C PHE A 170 6.25 6.93 10.39
N LEU A 171 5.58 6.06 11.16
CA LEU A 171 6.29 5.04 11.94
C LEU A 171 6.85 3.99 10.97
N PRO A 172 7.99 3.36 11.32
CA PRO A 172 8.50 2.25 10.53
C PRO A 172 7.43 1.17 10.44
N SER A 173 7.02 0.86 9.22
CA SER A 173 6.14 -0.26 8.97
C SER A 173 6.93 -1.56 9.16
N SER A 174 6.38 -2.51 9.91
CA SER A 174 6.89 -3.89 9.90
C SER A 174 6.84 -4.39 8.47
N ALA A 175 7.94 -4.97 7.97
CA ALA A 175 8.04 -5.50 6.61
C ALA A 175 6.74 -6.18 6.18
N PRO A 176 6.25 -5.94 4.95
CA PRO A 176 4.94 -6.39 4.51
C PRO A 176 4.87 -7.90 4.70
N THR A 177 4.17 -8.33 5.75
CA THR A 177 3.78 -9.74 5.86
C THR A 177 2.78 -9.92 4.74
N THR A 178 3.07 -10.78 3.78
CA THR A 178 2.19 -10.96 2.62
C THR A 178 0.77 -11.20 3.13
N PRO A 179 -0.21 -10.33 2.82
CA PRO A 179 -1.48 -10.32 3.55
C PRO A 179 -2.28 -11.63 3.54
N ILE A 180 -2.01 -12.51 2.57
CA ILE A 180 -2.57 -13.86 2.48
C ILE A 180 -2.00 -14.87 3.49
N VAL A 181 -0.87 -14.57 4.15
CA VAL A 181 -0.24 -15.51 5.10
C VAL A 181 -1.07 -15.59 6.38
N GLY A 182 -1.57 -16.78 6.68
CA GLY A 182 -2.49 -17.00 7.78
C GLY A 182 -3.26 -18.31 7.66
N VAL A 183 -4.20 -18.53 8.58
CA VAL A 183 -5.12 -19.67 8.54
C VAL A 183 -6.48 -19.18 8.05
N TYR A 184 -7.09 -19.94 7.14
CA TYR A 184 -8.36 -19.60 6.52
C TYR A 184 -9.27 -20.82 6.52
N LYS A 185 -10.57 -20.60 6.62
CA LYS A 185 -11.58 -21.63 6.40
C LYS A 185 -12.02 -21.61 4.95
N GLN A 186 -11.98 -22.75 4.27
CA GLN A 186 -12.58 -22.87 2.95
C GLN A 186 -14.11 -22.73 3.04
N LEU A 187 -14.69 -21.86 2.22
CA LEU A 187 -16.13 -21.66 2.12
C LEU A 187 -16.70 -22.13 0.77
N ALA A 188 -15.92 -22.07 -0.31
CA ALA A 188 -16.36 -22.42 -1.66
C ALA A 188 -15.19 -22.86 -2.55
N GLY A 189 -15.44 -23.02 -3.85
CA GLY A 189 -14.41 -23.16 -4.89
C GLY A 189 -13.89 -24.57 -5.19
N TYR A 190 -13.96 -25.50 -4.24
CA TYR A 190 -13.47 -26.87 -4.41
C TYR A 190 -14.59 -27.89 -4.23
N THR A 191 -14.53 -28.95 -5.03
CA THR A 191 -15.51 -30.05 -4.98
C THR A 191 -15.37 -30.90 -3.71
N LYS A 192 -14.15 -30.98 -3.18
CA LYS A 192 -13.85 -31.66 -1.91
C LYS A 192 -13.67 -30.63 -0.79
N PRO A 193 -14.15 -30.93 0.43
CA PRO A 193 -13.88 -30.09 1.59
C PRO A 193 -12.40 -30.20 1.97
N LEU A 194 -11.67 -29.09 1.84
CA LEU A 194 -10.28 -28.94 2.27
C LEU A 194 -10.16 -28.67 3.78
N GLY A 195 -11.23 -28.13 4.36
CA GLY A 195 -11.27 -27.69 5.77
C GLY A 195 -10.53 -26.38 5.97
N ASP A 196 -9.71 -26.31 7.02
CA ASP A 196 -8.87 -25.13 7.28
C ASP A 196 -7.59 -25.21 6.45
N CYS A 197 -7.25 -24.10 5.80
CA CYS A 197 -6.10 -23.91 4.93
C CYS A 197 -5.12 -22.93 5.56
N LYS A 198 -3.87 -23.34 5.74
CA LYS A 198 -2.79 -22.48 6.23
C LYS A 198 -1.90 -22.07 5.07
N PHE A 199 -1.88 -20.77 4.77
CA PHE A 199 -0.99 -20.14 3.80
C PHE A 199 0.28 -19.68 4.51
N THR A 200 1.43 -20.15 4.04
CA THR A 200 2.74 -19.86 4.62
C THR A 200 3.55 -18.94 3.73
N SER A 201 4.45 -18.17 4.31
CA SER A 201 5.23 -17.12 3.62
C SER A 201 6.20 -17.64 2.53
N ASP A 202 6.46 -18.94 2.51
CA ASP A 202 7.24 -19.63 1.47
C ASP A 202 6.43 -19.95 0.20
N GLY A 203 5.20 -19.45 0.09
CA GLY A 203 4.33 -19.70 -1.06
C GLY A 203 3.65 -21.07 -1.02
N LYS A 204 3.55 -21.71 0.15
CA LYS A 204 2.85 -22.98 0.32
C LYS A 204 1.48 -22.80 0.97
N VAL A 205 0.59 -23.74 0.67
CA VAL A 205 -0.68 -23.92 1.37
C VAL A 205 -0.83 -25.37 1.78
N VAL A 206 -1.25 -25.59 3.02
CA VAL A 206 -1.51 -26.91 3.61
C VAL A 206 -2.88 -26.91 4.24
N THR A 207 -3.62 -27.99 4.07
CA THR A 207 -5.00 -28.08 4.53
C THR A 207 -5.17 -29.17 5.60
N THR A 208 -6.23 -29.07 6.40
CA THR A 208 -6.59 -30.10 7.37
C THR A 208 -7.04 -31.42 6.73
N SER A 209 -7.46 -31.41 5.46
CA SER A 209 -7.77 -32.62 4.70
C SER A 209 -6.52 -33.40 4.25
N GLY A 210 -5.32 -32.85 4.47
CA GLY A 210 -4.06 -33.42 4.00
C GLY A 210 -3.69 -33.01 2.56
N ALA A 211 -4.54 -32.20 1.92
CA ALA A 211 -4.23 -31.58 0.63
C ALA A 211 -3.13 -30.52 0.79
N SER A 212 -2.40 -30.27 -0.28
CA SER A 212 -1.34 -29.25 -0.27
C SER A 212 -1.16 -28.59 -1.63
N GLY A 213 -0.49 -27.46 -1.63
CA GLY A 213 -0.39 -26.65 -2.82
C GLY A 213 0.61 -25.52 -2.73
N ASP A 214 0.53 -24.67 -3.74
CA ASP A 214 1.32 -23.47 -3.88
C ASP A 214 0.44 -22.24 -4.08
N TRP A 215 0.96 -21.09 -3.65
CA TRP A 215 0.39 -19.80 -3.95
C TRP A 215 1.49 -18.83 -4.33
N LYS A 216 1.14 -17.84 -5.14
CA LYS A 216 2.02 -16.73 -5.49
C LYS A 216 1.23 -15.46 -5.71
N ILE A 217 1.89 -14.32 -5.53
CA ILE A 217 1.33 -13.03 -5.90
C ILE A 217 1.28 -12.91 -7.44
N PHE A 218 0.14 -12.47 -7.95
CA PHE A 218 -0.05 -12.13 -9.36
C PHE A 218 0.11 -10.63 -9.57
N ASP A 219 -0.55 -9.86 -8.72
CA ASP A 219 -0.54 -8.41 -8.75
C ASP A 219 -0.58 -7.88 -7.31
N GLU A 220 0.48 -7.16 -6.93
CA GLU A 220 0.65 -6.62 -5.59
C GLU A 220 -0.26 -5.41 -5.32
N GLU A 221 -0.55 -4.60 -6.35
CA GLU A 221 -1.39 -3.41 -6.19
C GLU A 221 -2.84 -3.80 -5.91
N THR A 222 -3.36 -4.76 -6.65
CA THR A 222 -4.73 -5.25 -6.46
C THR A 222 -4.85 -6.36 -5.42
N GLN A 223 -3.74 -6.81 -4.85
CA GLN A 223 -3.66 -7.93 -3.92
C GLN A 223 -4.29 -9.20 -4.51
N THR A 224 -3.96 -9.49 -5.77
CA THR A 224 -4.43 -10.68 -6.49
C THR A 224 -3.38 -11.79 -6.40
N TYR A 225 -3.84 -12.98 -6.04
CA TYR A 225 -3.03 -14.17 -5.79
C TYR A 225 -3.46 -15.31 -6.70
N ILE A 226 -2.50 -16.11 -7.13
CA ILE A 226 -2.76 -17.40 -7.72
C ILE A 226 -2.64 -18.44 -6.63
N VAL A 227 -3.67 -19.27 -6.47
CA VAL A 227 -3.68 -20.39 -5.52
C VAL A 227 -3.97 -21.67 -6.26
N ASN A 228 -3.16 -22.71 -6.01
CA ASN A 228 -3.29 -24.02 -6.61
C ASN A 228 -3.16 -25.07 -5.49
N ILE A 229 -4.18 -25.92 -5.31
CA ILE A 229 -4.21 -26.99 -4.31
C ILE A 229 -4.55 -28.29 -5.01
N ASP A 230 -3.75 -29.33 -4.76
CA ASP A 230 -3.90 -30.69 -5.32
C ASP A 230 -4.01 -30.77 -6.85
N GLY A 231 -3.59 -29.72 -7.58
CA GLY A 231 -3.61 -29.68 -9.04
C GLY A 231 -5.01 -29.70 -9.67
N GLU A 232 -6.09 -29.56 -8.89
CA GLU A 232 -7.45 -29.59 -9.40
C GLU A 232 -7.81 -28.29 -10.15
N GLN A 233 -7.70 -27.15 -9.47
CA GLN A 233 -8.13 -25.87 -10.04
C GLN A 233 -7.23 -24.72 -9.58
N ARG A 234 -6.73 -23.97 -10.56
CA ARG A 234 -5.98 -22.74 -10.33
C ARG A 234 -6.95 -21.60 -10.12
N HIS A 235 -6.97 -21.03 -8.91
CA HIS A 235 -7.79 -19.88 -8.60
C HIS A 235 -7.00 -18.59 -8.71
N SER A 236 -7.64 -17.55 -9.24
CA SER A 236 -7.17 -16.16 -9.17
C SER A 236 -7.99 -15.46 -8.10
N LEU A 237 -7.42 -15.26 -6.91
CA LEU A 237 -8.12 -14.79 -5.74
C LEU A 237 -7.64 -13.40 -5.33
N LYS A 238 -8.57 -12.50 -5.07
CA LYS A 238 -8.28 -11.19 -4.49
C LYS A 238 -8.31 -11.27 -2.97
N PHE A 239 -7.24 -10.86 -2.30
CA PHE A 239 -7.26 -10.68 -0.86
C PHE A 239 -8.01 -9.39 -0.51
N VAL A 240 -8.99 -9.55 0.37
CA VAL A 240 -9.78 -8.45 0.92
C VAL A 240 -9.69 -8.55 2.44
N PRO A 241 -8.98 -7.62 3.10
CA PRO A 241 -8.73 -7.76 4.53
C PRO A 241 -10.04 -7.78 5.31
N GLY A 242 -10.13 -8.69 6.29
CA GLY A 242 -11.34 -8.94 7.07
C GLY A 242 -12.40 -9.83 6.39
N ARG A 243 -12.37 -9.99 5.06
CA ARG A 243 -13.20 -10.97 4.35
C ARG A 243 -12.44 -12.26 4.07
N GLY A 244 -11.20 -12.15 3.58
CA GLY A 244 -10.36 -13.27 3.16
C GLY A 244 -10.09 -13.21 1.65
N LEU A 245 -10.08 -14.37 0.98
CA LEU A 245 -9.77 -14.51 -0.44
C LEU A 245 -11.05 -14.70 -1.25
N ILE A 246 -11.23 -13.87 -2.28
CA ILE A 246 -12.48 -13.74 -3.02
C ILE A 246 -12.25 -13.99 -4.52
N ASP A 247 -13.19 -14.66 -5.16
CA ASP A 247 -13.31 -14.81 -6.61
C ASP A 247 -14.71 -14.34 -7.05
N ASN A 248 -14.81 -13.34 -7.92
CA ASN A 248 -16.08 -12.80 -8.44
C ASN A 248 -17.17 -12.62 -7.36
N ASP A 249 -16.82 -11.91 -6.28
CA ASP A 249 -17.65 -11.65 -5.08
C ASP A 249 -17.99 -12.87 -4.18
N ILE A 250 -17.53 -14.07 -4.53
CA ILE A 250 -17.64 -15.27 -3.71
C ILE A 250 -16.41 -15.38 -2.82
N ILE A 251 -16.62 -15.44 -1.49
CA ILE A 251 -15.53 -15.73 -0.56
C ILE A 251 -15.16 -17.20 -0.70
N ILE A 252 -13.97 -17.47 -1.24
CA ILE A 252 -13.43 -18.82 -1.38
C ILE A 252 -12.80 -19.27 -0.06
N TYR A 253 -12.06 -18.37 0.58
CA TYR A 253 -11.42 -18.61 1.88
C TYR A 253 -11.68 -17.46 2.83
N GLN A 254 -12.19 -17.73 4.03
CA GLN A 254 -12.36 -16.71 5.07
C GLN A 254 -11.22 -16.80 6.08
N GLN A 255 -10.53 -15.69 6.34
CA GLN A 255 -9.45 -15.67 7.33
C GLN A 255 -9.97 -15.99 8.73
N LEU A 256 -9.34 -16.96 9.40
CA LEU A 256 -9.59 -17.28 10.80
C LEU A 256 -8.73 -16.35 11.66
N ARG A 257 -9.33 -15.80 12.72
CA ARG A 257 -8.68 -14.85 13.63
C ARG A 257 -7.67 -15.52 14.54
#